data_AF-A0A948C419-F1
#
_entry.id   AF-A0A948C419-F1
#
_cell.length_a   1.000
_cell.length_b   1.000
_cell.length_c   1.000
_cell.angle_alpha   90.00
_cell.angle_beta   90.00
_cell.angle_gamma   90.00
#
_symmetry.space_group_name_H-M   'P 1'
#
loop_
_entity.id
_entity.type
_entity.pdbx_description
1 polymer ?
#
loop_
_entity_poly.entity_id
_entity_poly.type
_entity_poly.pdbx_seq_one_letter_code
_entity_poly.pdbx_strand_id
1 'polypeptide(L)'
;MNRDKLIKIFLEKNSQINLSAIRDADGVLVKHIQDSLELDKVLQIPPKSSLSQGRTFTVCDVGTGGGFPLLPLAMTHSDVSFIGIDSV
;
A
#
# COMPACT_ATOMS: atom_id res chain seq x y z
N MET A 1 -2.92 3.95 10.84
CA MET A 1 -2.07 4.45 9.74
C MET A 1 -1.49 5.83 10.06
N ASN A 2 -0.16 6.01 10.04
CA ASN A 2 0.48 7.34 10.12
C ASN A 2 0.78 7.86 8.69
N ARG A 3 -0.21 8.51 8.08
CA ARG A 3 -0.15 8.96 6.68
C ARG A 3 0.89 10.06 6.44
N ASP A 4 1.07 10.98 7.39
CA ASP A 4 1.97 12.12 7.22
C ASP A 4 3.44 11.66 7.16
N LYS A 5 3.79 10.65 7.96
CA LYS A 5 5.10 10.01 7.89
C LYS A 5 5.32 9.30 6.56
N LEU A 6 4.31 8.60 6.04
CA LEU A 6 4.38 7.93 4.73
C LEU A 6 4.58 8.95 3.60
N ILE A 7 3.80 10.04 3.58
CA ILE A 7 3.91 11.12 2.61
C ILE A 7 5.32 11.73 2.65
N LYS A 8 5.83 12.05 3.84
CA LYS A 8 7.16 12.62 4.01
C LYS A 8 8.25 11.72 3.44
N ILE A 9 8.26 10.44 3.81
CA ILE A 9 9.27 9.48 3.34
C ILE A 9 9.15 9.27 1.82
N PHE A 10 7.94 9.17 1.30
CA PHE A 10 7.71 9.01 -0.14
C PHE A 10 8.25 10.21 -0.93
N LEU A 11 7.94 11.44 -0.52
CA LEU A 11 8.42 12.64 -1.20
C LEU A 11 9.95 12.76 -1.13
N GLU A 12 10.54 12.44 0.02
CA GLU A 12 12.00 12.39 0.19
C GLU A 12 12.62 11.41 -0.81
N LYS A 13 12.09 10.20 -0.93
CA LYS A 13 12.60 9.19 -1.87
C LYS A 13 12.31 9.50 -3.33
N ASN A 14 11.15 10.07 -3.63
CA ASN A 14 10.80 10.45 -5.00
C ASN A 14 11.74 11.57 -5.53
N SER A 15 12.29 12.39 -4.64
CA SER A 15 13.33 13.37 -5.01
C SER A 15 14.67 12.75 -5.40
N GLN A 16 14.93 11.51 -4.99
CA GLN A 16 16.18 10.78 -5.25
C GLN A 16 16.10 9.86 -6.47
N ILE A 17 14.97 9.15 -6.66
CA ILE A 17 14.88 8.01 -7.61
C ILE A 17 13.65 8.02 -8.53
N ASN A 18 12.94 9.14 -8.71
CA ASN A 18 11.81 9.29 -9.64
C ASN A 18 10.76 8.15 -9.58
N LEU A 19 10.19 7.91 -8.40
CA LEU A 19 9.13 6.93 -8.16
C LEU A 19 7.79 7.32 -8.82
N SER A 20 7.50 8.61 -8.93
CA SER A 20 6.23 9.11 -9.46
C SER A 20 6.35 10.55 -9.97
N ALA A 21 5.48 10.93 -10.91
CA ALA A 21 5.34 12.31 -11.35
C ALA A 21 4.77 13.25 -10.26
N ILE A 22 4.16 12.71 -9.20
CA ILE A 22 3.55 13.50 -8.11
C ILE A 22 4.63 14.01 -7.15
N ARG A 23 4.64 15.32 -6.89
CA ARG A 23 5.72 16.01 -6.14
C ARG A 23 5.25 16.74 -4.88
N ASP A 24 3.94 16.75 -4.60
CA ASP A 24 3.35 17.47 -3.48
C ASP A 24 2.53 16.55 -2.56
N ALA A 25 2.36 16.98 -1.31
CA ALA A 25 1.74 16.17 -0.26
C ALA A 25 0.26 15.87 -0.54
N ASP A 26 -0.51 16.84 -1.04
CA ASP A 26 -1.93 16.69 -1.33
C ASP A 26 -2.14 15.68 -2.48
N GLY A 27 -1.31 15.75 -3.51
CA GLY A 27 -1.27 14.81 -4.60
C GLY A 27 -0.98 13.38 -4.13
N VAL A 28 -0.01 13.18 -3.23
CA VAL A 28 0.28 11.86 -2.65
C VAL A 28 -0.89 11.37 -1.81
N LEU A 29 -1.51 12.26 -1.02
CA LEU A 29 -2.65 11.91 -0.19
C LEU A 29 -3.83 11.42 -1.03
N VAL A 30 -4.19 12.15 -2.08
CA VAL A 30 -5.38 11.84 -2.89
C VAL A 30 -5.08 10.71 -3.88
N LYS A 31 -4.04 10.84 -4.69
CA LYS A 31 -3.82 9.96 -5.84
C LYS A 31 -3.06 8.68 -5.52
N HIS A 32 -2.38 8.62 -4.37
CA HIS A 32 -1.71 7.39 -3.93
C HIS A 32 -2.42 6.79 -2.73
N ILE A 33 -2.57 7.53 -1.62
CA ILE A 33 -3.10 6.95 -0.38
C ILE A 33 -4.60 6.67 -0.48
N GLN A 34 -5.42 7.68 -0.78
CA GLN A 34 -6.88 7.51 -0.86
C GLN A 34 -7.26 6.55 -1.97
N ASP A 35 -6.66 6.69 -3.16
CA ASP A 35 -6.86 5.77 -4.29
C ASP A 35 -6.57 4.30 -3.91
N SER A 36 -5.46 4.05 -3.20
CA SER A 36 -5.12 2.70 -2.73
C SER A 36 -6.14 2.13 -1.75
N LEU A 37 -6.65 2.95 -0.82
CA LEU A 37 -7.64 2.52 0.17
C LEU A 37 -9.02 2.27 -0.46
N GLU A 38 -9.31 2.89 -1.60
CA GLU A 38 -10.55 2.65 -2.33
C GLU A 38 -10.65 1.19 -2.82
N LEU A 39 -9.53 0.48 -2.95
CA LEU A 39 -9.50 -0.95 -3.26
C LEU A 39 -10.20 -1.80 -2.19
N ASP A 40 -10.36 -1.32 -0.95
CA ASP A 40 -11.12 -2.03 0.09
C ASP A 40 -12.58 -2.28 -0.32
N LYS A 41 -13.12 -1.48 -1.26
CA LYS A 41 -14.48 -1.66 -1.77
C LYS A 41 -14.63 -2.88 -2.68
N VAL A 42 -13.52 -3.38 -3.22
CA VAL A 42 -13.51 -4.49 -4.19
C VAL A 42 -12.65 -5.67 -3.73
N LEU A 43 -11.70 -5.46 -2.82
CA LEU A 43 -10.87 -6.50 -2.21
C LEU A 43 -11.72 -7.36 -1.27
N GLN A 44 -11.92 -8.62 -1.64
CA GLN A 44 -12.62 -9.58 -0.81
C GLN A 44 -11.65 -10.27 0.15
N ILE A 45 -11.20 -9.54 1.16
CA ILE A 45 -10.36 -10.09 2.23
C ILE A 45 -11.25 -10.96 3.13
N PRO A 46 -11.02 -12.28 3.20
CA PRO A 46 -11.81 -13.15 4.06
C PRO A 46 -11.52 -12.86 5.53
N PRO A 47 -12.52 -12.97 6.42
CA PRO A 47 -12.27 -12.81 7.86
C PRO A 47 -11.29 -13.88 8.32
N LYS A 48 -10.38 -13.54 9.24
CA LYS A 48 -9.38 -14.48 9.77
C LYS A 48 -9.98 -15.79 10.29
N SER A 49 -11.22 -15.76 10.79
CA SER A 49 -11.96 -16.93 11.27
C SER A 49 -12.31 -17.95 10.19
N SER A 50 -12.37 -17.55 8.90
CA SER A 50 -12.63 -18.48 7.80
C SER A 50 -11.36 -19.11 7.24
N LEU A 51 -10.18 -18.75 7.74
CA LEU A 51 -8.91 -19.35 7.35
C LEU A 51 -8.57 -20.53 8.28
N SER A 52 -7.89 -21.55 7.75
CA SER A 52 -7.37 -22.65 8.57
C SER A 52 -6.43 -22.13 9.65
N GLN A 53 -6.43 -22.79 10.82
CA GLN A 53 -5.61 -22.37 11.96
C GLN A 53 -4.13 -22.21 11.55
N GLY A 54 -3.55 -21.06 11.89
CA GLY A 54 -2.17 -20.72 11.54
C GLY A 54 -1.97 -20.20 10.11
N ARG A 55 -3.03 -19.97 9.33
CA ARG A 55 -2.96 -19.32 8.01
C ARG A 55 -3.30 -17.83 8.08
N THR A 56 -2.69 -17.09 7.16
CA THR A 56 -2.92 -15.67 6.92
C THR A 56 -3.29 -15.50 5.46
N PHE A 57 -4.26 -14.65 5.16
CA PHE A 57 -4.54 -14.28 3.77
C PHE A 57 -3.38 -13.46 3.24
N THR A 58 -2.92 -13.75 2.03
CA THR A 58 -1.76 -13.06 1.43
C THR A 58 -2.18 -12.33 0.17
N VAL A 59 -1.88 -11.04 0.12
CA VAL A 59 -2.03 -10.17 -1.04
C VAL A 59 -0.67 -9.93 -1.67
N CYS A 60 -0.59 -10.08 -2.99
CA CYS A 60 0.62 -9.82 -3.76
C CYS A 60 0.39 -8.60 -4.66
N ASP A 61 1.23 -7.57 -4.50
CA ASP A 61 1.27 -6.39 -5.36
C ASP A 61 2.40 -6.55 -6.38
N VAL A 62 2.06 -6.56 -7.67
CA VAL A 62 2.99 -6.83 -8.77
C VAL A 62 3.26 -5.52 -9.52
N GLY A 63 4.52 -5.09 -9.54
CA GLY A 63 4.92 -3.75 -9.99
C GLY A 63 4.83 -2.72 -8.86
N THR A 64 5.14 -3.12 -7.62
CA THR A 64 4.83 -2.30 -6.43
C THR A 64 5.58 -0.95 -6.40
N GLY A 65 6.75 -0.86 -7.06
CA GLY A 65 7.52 0.38 -7.24
C GLY A 65 7.56 1.31 -6.02
N GLY A 66 6.82 2.43 -6.09
CA GLY A 66 6.70 3.41 -5.01
C GLY A 66 5.99 2.92 -3.73
N GLY A 67 5.60 1.66 -3.67
CA GLY A 67 4.92 1.00 -2.55
C GLY A 67 3.40 1.19 -2.55
N PHE A 68 2.78 1.50 -3.68
CA PHE A 68 1.34 1.69 -3.81
C PHE A 68 0.75 0.68 -4.81
N PRO A 69 -0.37 0.01 -4.47
CA PRO A 69 -1.26 0.25 -3.33
C PRO A 69 -0.87 -0.47 -2.03
N LEU A 70 0.23 -1.22 -2.03
CA LEU A 70 0.60 -2.12 -0.94
C LEU A 70 0.76 -1.46 0.43
N LEU A 71 1.45 -0.33 0.54
CA LEU A 71 1.76 0.29 1.84
C LEU A 71 0.48 0.79 2.55
N PRO A 72 -0.43 1.56 1.91
CA PRO A 72 -1.69 1.93 2.55
C PRO A 72 -2.49 0.73 3.04
N LEU A 73 -2.63 -0.31 2.21
CA LEU A 73 -3.40 -1.52 2.55
C LEU A 73 -2.76 -2.31 3.69
N ALA A 74 -1.44 -2.48 3.68
CA ALA A 74 -0.72 -3.15 4.76
C ALA A 74 -0.81 -2.40 6.10
N MET A 75 -0.95 -1.06 6.06
CA MET A 75 -1.12 -0.23 7.25
C MET A 75 -2.55 -0.26 7.82
N THR A 76 -3.55 -0.68 7.05
CA THR A 76 -4.95 -0.81 7.48
C THR A 76 -5.35 -2.24 7.83
N HIS A 77 -4.78 -3.25 7.17
CA HIS A 77 -5.10 -4.66 7.36
C HIS A 77 -3.94 -5.41 8.03
N SER A 78 -3.79 -5.27 9.35
CA SER A 78 -2.67 -5.85 10.11
C SER A 78 -2.70 -7.38 10.25
N ASP A 79 -3.84 -8.00 9.93
CA ASP A 79 -4.06 -9.44 9.92
C ASP A 79 -3.91 -10.09 8.54
N VAL A 80 -3.49 -9.32 7.53
CA VAL A 80 -3.22 -9.75 6.16
C VAL A 80 -1.73 -9.64 5.87
N SER A 81 -1.19 -10.64 5.17
CA SER A 81 0.19 -10.60 4.69
C SER A 81 0.26 -9.89 3.35
N PHE A 82 1.14 -8.91 3.20
CA PHE A 82 1.34 -8.19 1.94
C PHE A 82 2.75 -8.44 1.41
N ILE A 83 2.84 -8.80 0.13
CA ILE A 83 4.10 -9.03 -0.58
C ILE A 83 4.16 -8.08 -1.77
N GLY A 84 5.20 -7.26 -1.82
CA GLY A 84 5.48 -6.39 -2.95
C GLY A 84 6.52 -7.01 -3.86
N ILE A 85 6.21 -7.11 -5.14
CA ILE A 85 7.11 -7.60 -6.19
C ILE A 85 7.34 -6.45 -7.16
N ASP A 86 8.60 -6.14 -7.45
CA ASP A 86 8.97 -5.15 -8.46
C ASP A 86 10.11 -5.69 -9.32
N SER A 87 10.16 -5.28 -10.58
CA SER A 87 11.28 -5.61 -11.47
C SER A 87 12.39 -4.58 -11.30
N VAL A 88 13.62 -5.06 -11.10
CA VAL A 88 14.85 -4.25 -11.09
C VAL A 88 15.34 -3.90 -12.49
#